data_AF-A0A842TMR7-F1
#
_entry.id   AF-A0A842TMR7-F1
#
_cell.length_a   1.000
_cell.length_b   1.000
_cell.length_c   1.000
_cell.angle_alpha   90.00
_cell.angle_beta   90.00
_cell.angle_gamma   90.00
#
_symmetry.space_group_name_H-M   'P 1'
#
loop_
_entity.id
_entity.type
_entity.pdbx_description
1 polymer ?
#
loop_
_entity_poly.entity_id
_entity_poly.type
_entity_poly.pdbx_seq_one_letter_code
_entity_poly.pdbx_strand_id
1 'polypeptide(L)'
;MRFKQNLIDSMSKIEIFAKNNVVKDFLHGWSHIERVIKYARYVNGEVNANWDIVYCAALLHDVGHKYKAENHNVKSAEMARNLLQELEIEEKTIKKVEHAILTHSRQYATDKPINIEAKVLFDADGMDLFGSIGLMRALLSCIFKKKGFKCIIRKCEWRLEEKENFYSNKSKKFVKENSKIIEFYLRELKKQLSLLID
;
A
#
# COMPACT_ATOMS: atom_id res chain seq x y z
N MET A 1 -7.48 -30.08 -22.99
CA MET A 1 -6.77 -28.82 -22.66
C MET A 1 -7.75 -27.99 -21.82
N ARG A 2 -7.50 -27.77 -20.52
CA ARG A 2 -8.39 -26.92 -19.71
C ARG A 2 -8.21 -25.47 -20.15
N PHE A 3 -9.31 -24.77 -20.44
CA PHE A 3 -9.27 -23.34 -20.72
C PHE A 3 -8.93 -22.62 -19.41
N LYS A 4 -7.83 -21.85 -19.40
CA LYS A 4 -7.47 -21.01 -18.26
C LYS A 4 -8.50 -19.90 -18.09
N GLN A 5 -8.90 -19.62 -16.85
CA GLN A 5 -9.90 -18.59 -16.57
C GLN A 5 -9.29 -17.19 -16.69
N ASN A 6 -10.07 -16.23 -17.17
CA ASN A 6 -9.65 -14.83 -17.21
C ASN A 6 -9.78 -14.20 -15.82
N LEU A 7 -8.85 -13.32 -15.46
CA LEU A 7 -8.81 -12.68 -14.14
C LEU A 7 -10.09 -11.90 -13.83
N ILE A 8 -10.69 -11.27 -14.85
CA ILE A 8 -11.92 -10.49 -14.71
C ILE A 8 -13.11 -11.35 -14.26
N ASP A 9 -13.22 -12.59 -14.75
CA ASP A 9 -14.32 -13.50 -14.42
C ASP A 9 -14.27 -13.98 -12.97
N SER A 10 -13.06 -13.98 -12.39
CA SER A 10 -12.82 -14.40 -11.01
C SER A 10 -12.83 -13.24 -10.01
N MET A 11 -13.01 -12.00 -10.46
CA MET A 11 -12.78 -10.80 -9.63
C MET A 11 -13.71 -10.73 -8.40
N SER A 12 -14.99 -11.13 -8.54
CA SER A 12 -15.91 -11.19 -7.41
C SER A 12 -15.47 -12.17 -6.32
N LYS A 13 -14.87 -13.31 -6.70
CA LYS A 13 -14.33 -14.29 -5.74
C LYS A 13 -13.09 -13.74 -5.04
N ILE A 14 -12.23 -13.05 -5.79
CA ILE A 14 -11.02 -12.40 -5.25
C ILE A 14 -11.40 -11.31 -4.24
N GLU A 15 -12.40 -10.49 -4.53
CA GLU A 15 -12.87 -9.44 -3.62
C GLU A 15 -13.45 -10.04 -2.33
N ILE A 16 -14.25 -11.11 -2.42
CA ILE A 16 -14.76 -11.82 -1.25
C ILE A 16 -13.62 -12.39 -0.41
N PHE A 17 -12.62 -13.00 -1.07
CA PHE A 17 -11.43 -13.50 -0.38
C PHE A 17 -10.69 -12.38 0.36
N ALA A 18 -10.48 -11.23 -0.29
CA ALA A 18 -9.83 -10.07 0.30
C ALA A 18 -10.60 -9.56 1.54
N LYS A 19 -11.92 -9.37 1.43
CA LYS A 19 -12.78 -8.93 2.55
C LYS A 19 -12.74 -9.89 3.74
N ASN A 20 -12.61 -11.19 3.50
CA ASN A 20 -12.57 -12.22 4.55
C ASN A 20 -11.18 -12.35 5.22
N ASN A 21 -10.11 -11.91 4.55
CA ASN A 21 -8.74 -12.09 5.01
C ASN A 21 -8.03 -10.80 5.44
N VAL A 22 -8.51 -9.63 5.03
CA VAL A 22 -7.99 -8.35 5.52
C VAL A 22 -8.22 -8.22 7.02
N VAL A 23 -7.26 -7.61 7.71
CA VAL A 23 -7.41 -7.26 9.13
C VAL A 23 -8.52 -6.23 9.32
N LYS A 24 -9.12 -6.19 10.51
CA LYS A 24 -10.24 -5.28 10.84
C LYS A 24 -9.78 -4.02 11.57
N ASP A 25 -8.53 -3.60 11.37
CA ASP A 25 -7.98 -2.40 11.99
C ASP A 25 -8.07 -1.18 11.07
N PHE A 26 -7.86 -0.01 11.67
CA PHE A 26 -7.96 1.27 10.97
C PHE A 26 -6.83 1.52 9.95
N LEU A 27 -5.66 0.92 10.16
CA LEU A 27 -4.44 1.17 9.39
C LEU A 27 -4.36 0.27 8.15
N HIS A 28 -4.84 -0.96 8.23
CA HIS A 28 -4.63 -1.98 7.20
C HIS A 28 -5.94 -2.64 6.75
N GLY A 29 -7.08 -2.20 7.30
CA GLY A 29 -8.39 -2.78 6.97
C GLY A 29 -8.97 -2.35 5.63
N TRP A 30 -10.20 -2.78 5.37
CA TRP A 30 -10.88 -2.58 4.08
C TRP A 30 -10.88 -1.12 3.59
N SER A 31 -11.06 -0.16 4.51
CA SER A 31 -11.03 1.27 4.13
C SER A 31 -9.69 1.70 3.51
N HIS A 32 -8.57 1.10 3.91
CA HIS A 32 -7.26 1.33 3.32
C HIS A 32 -7.21 0.74 1.90
N ILE A 33 -7.63 -0.50 1.72
CA ILE A 33 -7.73 -1.15 0.40
C ILE A 33 -8.56 -0.30 -0.57
N GLU A 34 -9.72 0.22 -0.14
CA GLU A 34 -10.56 1.09 -0.97
C GLU A 34 -9.88 2.39 -1.39
N ARG A 35 -9.07 3.00 -0.52
CA ARG A 35 -8.29 4.20 -0.86
C ARG A 35 -7.18 3.85 -1.84
N VAL A 36 -6.45 2.76 -1.61
CA VAL A 36 -5.39 2.28 -2.51
C VAL A 36 -5.95 1.99 -3.91
N ILE A 37 -7.12 1.36 -4.02
CA ILE A 37 -7.79 1.13 -5.31
C ILE A 37 -8.10 2.46 -6.01
N LYS A 38 -8.63 3.46 -5.29
CA LYS A 38 -8.92 4.78 -5.86
C LYS A 38 -7.66 5.51 -6.32
N TYR A 39 -6.59 5.45 -5.52
CA TYR A 39 -5.28 6.01 -5.91
C TYR A 39 -4.67 5.26 -7.10
N ALA A 40 -4.76 3.94 -7.13
CA ALA A 40 -4.31 3.11 -8.23
C ALA A 40 -5.04 3.47 -9.52
N ARG A 41 -6.37 3.68 -9.47
CA ARG A 41 -7.15 4.14 -10.63
C ARG A 41 -6.70 5.53 -11.10
N TYR A 42 -6.47 6.45 -10.18
CA TYR A 42 -6.00 7.80 -10.47
C TYR A 42 -4.63 7.79 -11.18
N VAL A 43 -3.67 7.04 -10.64
CA VAL A 43 -2.33 6.83 -11.22
C VAL A 43 -2.43 6.12 -12.57
N ASN A 44 -3.27 5.08 -12.67
CA ASN A 44 -3.39 4.30 -13.90
C ASN A 44 -3.96 5.11 -15.07
N GLY A 45 -4.71 6.19 -14.82
CA GLY A 45 -5.15 7.11 -15.87
C GLY A 45 -4.01 7.93 -16.51
N GLU A 46 -2.79 7.87 -15.98
CA GLU A 46 -1.57 8.34 -16.67
C GLU A 46 -0.76 7.17 -17.23
N VAL A 47 -0.60 6.12 -16.42
CA VAL A 47 0.35 5.02 -16.68
C VAL A 47 -0.16 4.01 -17.71
N ASN A 48 -1.48 3.83 -17.84
CA ASN A 48 -2.13 2.87 -18.75
C ASN A 48 -1.64 1.41 -18.57
N ALA A 49 -1.43 0.98 -17.32
CA ALA A 49 -1.15 -0.41 -16.98
C ALA A 49 -2.42 -1.28 -17.10
N ASN A 50 -2.24 -2.61 -17.15
CA ASN A 50 -3.37 -3.55 -17.12
C ASN A 50 -4.13 -3.40 -15.79
N TRP A 51 -5.36 -2.89 -15.88
CA TRP A 51 -6.17 -2.57 -14.72
C TRP A 51 -6.57 -3.80 -13.91
N ASP A 52 -6.86 -4.93 -14.55
CA ASP A 52 -7.31 -6.14 -13.84
C ASP A 52 -6.21 -6.67 -12.91
N ILE A 53 -4.96 -6.63 -13.36
CA ILE A 53 -3.79 -7.01 -12.57
C ILE A 53 -3.57 -6.04 -11.41
N VAL A 54 -3.62 -4.72 -11.68
CA VAL A 54 -3.47 -3.69 -10.65
C VAL A 54 -4.57 -3.81 -9.59
N TYR A 55 -5.81 -3.98 -10.02
CA TYR A 55 -6.97 -4.08 -9.15
C TYR A 55 -6.90 -5.35 -8.28
N CYS A 56 -6.59 -6.50 -8.89
CA CYS A 56 -6.36 -7.75 -8.16
C CYS A 56 -5.23 -7.62 -7.13
N ALA A 57 -4.09 -7.04 -7.52
CA ALA A 57 -2.98 -6.83 -6.61
C ALA A 57 -3.34 -5.87 -5.46
N ALA A 58 -4.07 -4.79 -5.74
CA ALA A 58 -4.54 -3.85 -4.72
C ALA A 58 -5.52 -4.49 -3.73
N LEU A 59 -6.41 -5.38 -4.17
CA LEU A 59 -7.31 -6.13 -3.29
C LEU A 59 -6.53 -7.04 -2.33
N LEU A 60 -5.41 -7.61 -2.77
CA LEU A 60 -4.71 -8.67 -2.07
C LEU A 60 -3.44 -8.22 -1.34
N HIS A 61 -2.93 -7.00 -1.55
CA HIS A 61 -1.58 -6.62 -1.08
C HIS A 61 -1.37 -6.71 0.44
N ASP A 62 -2.41 -6.50 1.23
CA ASP A 62 -2.35 -6.40 2.70
C ASP A 62 -3.01 -7.57 3.44
N VAL A 63 -3.51 -8.61 2.74
CA VAL A 63 -4.18 -9.77 3.39
C VAL A 63 -3.25 -10.57 4.32
N GLY A 64 -1.94 -10.49 4.11
CA GLY A 64 -0.91 -11.10 4.94
C GLY A 64 -0.81 -10.52 6.36
N HIS A 65 -1.31 -9.30 6.61
CA HIS A 65 -1.25 -8.68 7.94
C HIS A 65 -1.96 -9.50 9.03
N LYS A 66 -2.98 -10.29 8.66
CA LYS A 66 -3.73 -11.16 9.59
C LYS A 66 -2.86 -12.20 10.28
N TYR A 67 -1.73 -12.56 9.68
CA TYR A 67 -0.81 -13.58 10.19
C TYR A 67 0.29 -13.01 11.09
N LYS A 68 0.30 -11.69 11.35
CA LYS A 68 1.36 -11.00 12.11
C LYS A 68 2.77 -11.29 11.59
N ALA A 69 2.89 -11.60 10.29
CA ALA A 69 4.19 -11.79 9.65
C ALA A 69 4.97 -10.48 9.66
N GLU A 70 6.29 -10.55 9.91
CA GLU A 70 7.16 -9.37 9.81
C GLU A 70 7.17 -8.81 8.39
N ASN A 71 7.13 -9.68 7.38
CA ASN A 71 7.07 -9.33 5.96
C ASN A 71 5.68 -9.65 5.38
N HIS A 72 4.71 -8.78 5.66
CA HIS A 72 3.32 -8.99 5.22
C HIS A 72 3.19 -9.14 3.71
N ASN A 73 4.01 -8.43 2.93
CA ASN A 73 4.08 -8.50 1.47
C ASN A 73 4.39 -9.92 0.97
N VAL A 74 5.32 -10.64 1.61
CA VAL A 74 5.66 -12.02 1.24
C VAL A 74 4.47 -12.94 1.49
N LYS A 75 3.82 -12.81 2.66
CA LYS A 75 2.65 -13.65 2.98
C LYS A 75 1.45 -13.34 2.10
N SER A 76 1.19 -12.06 1.82
CA SER A 76 0.14 -11.63 0.89
C SER A 76 0.37 -12.18 -0.52
N ALA A 77 1.62 -12.17 -1.00
CA ALA A 77 1.97 -12.72 -2.31
C ALA A 77 1.76 -14.23 -2.39
N GLU A 78 2.17 -14.98 -1.37
CA GLU A 78 1.93 -16.43 -1.25
C GLU A 78 0.42 -16.73 -1.27
N MET A 79 -0.37 -16.01 -0.49
CA MET A 79 -1.83 -16.17 -0.45
C MET A 79 -2.48 -15.83 -1.79
N ALA A 80 -2.05 -14.75 -2.44
CA ALA A 80 -2.54 -14.37 -3.76
C ALA A 80 -2.21 -15.44 -4.80
N ARG A 81 -0.99 -15.97 -4.79
CA ARG A 81 -0.57 -17.05 -5.69
C ARG A 81 -1.45 -18.29 -5.52
N ASN A 82 -1.63 -18.76 -4.30
CA ASN A 82 -2.45 -19.94 -4.01
C ASN A 82 -3.89 -19.75 -4.49
N LEU A 83 -4.52 -18.61 -4.14
CA LEU A 83 -5.88 -18.29 -4.58
C LEU A 83 -6.00 -18.27 -6.12
N LEU A 84 -5.07 -17.61 -6.81
CA LEU A 84 -5.16 -17.49 -8.26
C LEU A 84 -4.88 -18.82 -8.98
N GLN A 85 -4.05 -19.69 -8.40
CA GLN A 85 -3.87 -21.07 -8.90
C GLN A 85 -5.13 -21.91 -8.73
N GLU A 86 -5.81 -21.81 -7.58
CA GLU A 86 -7.10 -22.47 -7.33
C GLU A 86 -8.20 -22.00 -8.30
N LEU A 87 -8.13 -20.73 -8.73
CA LEU A 87 -9.02 -20.14 -9.72
C LEU A 87 -8.61 -20.43 -11.18
N GLU A 88 -7.61 -21.30 -11.39
CA GLU A 88 -7.10 -21.70 -12.70
C GLU A 88 -6.66 -20.50 -13.60
N ILE A 89 -6.16 -19.43 -12.97
CA ILE A 89 -5.64 -18.24 -13.66
C ILE A 89 -4.30 -18.56 -14.34
N GLU A 90 -4.02 -17.90 -15.45
CA GLU A 90 -2.75 -18.07 -16.16
C GLU A 90 -1.54 -17.67 -15.32
N GLU A 91 -0.56 -18.59 -15.22
CA GLU A 91 0.73 -18.37 -14.53
C GLU A 91 1.41 -17.03 -14.86
N LYS A 92 1.33 -16.55 -16.10
CA LYS A 92 1.88 -15.23 -16.49
C LYS A 92 1.20 -14.07 -15.75
N THR A 93 -0.11 -14.14 -15.58
CA THR A 93 -0.91 -13.18 -14.82
C THR A 93 -0.65 -13.30 -13.32
N ILE A 94 -0.57 -14.53 -12.80
CA ILE A 94 -0.24 -14.80 -11.39
C ILE A 94 1.10 -14.16 -11.03
N LYS A 95 2.15 -14.40 -11.82
CA LYS A 95 3.49 -13.82 -11.60
C LYS A 95 3.48 -12.28 -11.57
N LYS A 96 2.64 -11.64 -12.38
CA LYS A 96 2.52 -10.17 -12.38
C LYS A 96 1.85 -9.65 -11.11
N VAL A 97 0.75 -10.27 -10.67
CA VAL A 97 0.05 -9.93 -9.42
C VAL A 97 0.97 -10.17 -8.23
N GLU A 98 1.60 -11.34 -8.18
CA GLU A 98 2.56 -11.74 -7.14
C GLU A 98 3.72 -10.74 -7.05
N HIS A 99 4.34 -10.39 -8.18
CA HIS A 99 5.42 -9.40 -8.22
C HIS A 99 4.98 -8.03 -7.70
N ALA A 100 3.78 -7.57 -8.09
CA ALA A 100 3.23 -6.31 -7.60
C ALA A 100 3.05 -6.33 -6.08
N ILE A 101 2.53 -7.42 -5.52
CA ILE A 101 2.34 -7.56 -4.07
C ILE A 101 3.69 -7.71 -3.35
N LEU A 102 4.66 -8.46 -3.87
CA LEU A 102 5.97 -8.61 -3.23
C LEU A 102 6.71 -7.28 -3.11
N THR A 103 6.59 -6.43 -4.13
CA THR A 103 7.39 -5.21 -4.25
C THR A 103 6.67 -3.94 -3.79
N HIS A 104 5.40 -3.99 -3.36
CA HIS A 104 4.66 -2.80 -2.96
C HIS A 104 5.18 -2.15 -1.65
N SER A 105 5.70 -2.96 -0.71
CA SER A 105 6.01 -2.49 0.64
C SER A 105 7.30 -1.66 0.67
N ARG A 106 7.18 -0.39 1.07
CA ARG A 106 8.33 0.51 1.25
C ARG A 106 9.25 0.15 2.40
N GLN A 107 8.77 -0.67 3.33
CA GLN A 107 9.53 -1.06 4.54
C GLN A 107 10.12 -2.46 4.45
N TYR A 108 9.46 -3.37 3.74
CA TYR A 108 9.77 -4.81 3.78
C TYR A 108 10.09 -5.42 2.42
N ALA A 109 9.90 -4.70 1.31
CA ALA A 109 10.30 -5.22 0.01
C ALA A 109 11.83 -5.24 -0.13
N THR A 110 12.36 -6.38 -0.57
CA THR A 110 13.79 -6.55 -0.90
C THR A 110 14.11 -6.01 -2.29
N ASP A 111 13.13 -6.00 -3.18
CA ASP A 111 13.26 -5.64 -4.59
C ASP A 111 12.35 -4.48 -4.97
N LYS A 112 12.78 -3.69 -5.95
CA LYS A 112 12.00 -2.58 -6.49
C LYS A 112 10.94 -3.09 -7.49
N PRO A 113 9.79 -2.40 -7.63
CA PRO A 113 8.82 -2.75 -8.65
C PRO A 113 9.39 -2.55 -10.06
N ILE A 114 9.42 -3.63 -10.85
CA ILE A 114 9.98 -3.66 -12.21
C ILE A 114 8.88 -3.39 -13.23
N ASN A 115 7.81 -4.19 -13.18
CA ASN A 115 6.70 -4.09 -14.13
C ASN A 115 5.81 -2.87 -13.84
N ILE A 116 5.05 -2.48 -14.87
CA ILE A 116 4.26 -1.24 -14.82
C ILE A 116 3.11 -1.34 -13.82
N GLU A 117 2.49 -2.52 -13.68
CA GLU A 117 1.40 -2.78 -12.73
C GLU A 117 1.88 -2.66 -11.27
N ALA A 118 3.07 -3.16 -10.96
CA ALA A 118 3.69 -3.07 -9.63
C ALA A 118 4.04 -1.63 -9.26
N LYS A 119 4.52 -0.84 -10.23
CA LYS A 119 4.78 0.60 -10.00
C LYS A 119 3.51 1.37 -9.68
N VAL A 120 2.39 1.03 -10.34
CA VAL A 120 1.08 1.63 -10.02
C VAL A 120 0.65 1.29 -8.60
N LEU A 121 0.74 0.02 -8.19
CA LEU A 121 0.39 -0.38 -6.83
C LEU A 121 1.30 0.28 -5.78
N PHE A 122 2.61 0.28 -6.01
CA PHE A 122 3.61 0.90 -5.12
C PHE A 122 3.37 2.40 -4.92
N ASP A 123 3.04 3.11 -6.00
CA ASP A 123 2.66 4.52 -5.93
C ASP A 123 1.34 4.70 -5.17
N ALA A 124 0.32 3.90 -5.49
CA ALA A 124 -1.01 4.02 -4.89
C ALA A 124 -1.03 3.76 -3.39
N ASP A 125 -0.34 2.71 -2.93
CA ASP A 125 -0.16 2.42 -1.50
C ASP A 125 0.66 3.53 -0.81
N GLY A 126 1.75 3.96 -1.45
CA GLY A 126 2.58 5.05 -0.97
C GLY A 126 1.83 6.37 -0.79
N MET A 127 0.90 6.71 -1.69
CA MET A 127 0.08 7.92 -1.58
C MET A 127 -0.73 7.96 -0.28
N ASP A 128 -1.17 6.82 0.26
CA ASP A 128 -1.93 6.73 1.51
C ASP A 128 -1.07 7.04 2.76
N LEU A 129 0.24 7.24 2.59
CA LEU A 129 1.16 7.69 3.64
C LEU A 129 1.26 9.22 3.74
N PHE A 130 0.67 9.97 2.81
CA PHE A 130 0.80 11.43 2.75
C PHE A 130 -0.52 12.15 3.03
N GLY A 131 -0.43 13.45 3.27
CA GLY A 131 -1.58 14.32 3.53
C GLY A 131 -2.19 14.07 4.91
N SER A 132 -3.42 14.55 5.11
CA SER A 132 -4.13 14.43 6.39
C SER A 132 -4.38 12.96 6.78
N ILE A 133 -4.73 12.13 5.80
CA ILE A 133 -4.94 10.68 6.00
C ILE A 133 -3.63 10.02 6.42
N GLY A 134 -2.55 10.31 5.69
CA GLY A 134 -1.21 9.89 6.04
C GLY A 134 -0.88 10.27 7.48
N LEU A 135 -0.91 11.55 7.82
CA LEU A 135 -0.59 12.03 9.15
C LEU A 135 -1.37 11.27 10.23
N MET A 136 -2.70 11.16 10.09
CA MET A 136 -3.53 10.39 11.02
C MET A 136 -3.06 8.93 11.17
N ARG A 137 -2.73 8.24 10.07
CA ARG A 137 -2.18 6.88 10.11
C ARG A 137 -0.85 6.81 10.86
N ALA A 138 0.00 7.82 10.75
CA ALA A 138 1.28 7.87 11.49
C ALA A 138 1.04 7.97 13.00
N LEU A 139 0.14 8.87 13.41
CA LEU A 139 -0.22 9.08 14.82
C LEU A 139 -0.83 7.82 15.44
N LEU A 140 -1.85 7.26 14.79
CA LEU A 140 -2.54 6.06 15.26
C LEU A 140 -1.59 4.86 15.36
N SER A 141 -0.67 4.69 14.40
CA SER A 141 0.32 3.62 14.45
C SER A 141 1.23 3.70 15.69
N CYS A 142 1.64 4.90 16.10
CA CYS A 142 2.43 5.07 17.32
C CYS A 142 1.59 4.86 18.59
N ILE A 143 0.35 5.37 18.61
CA ILE A 143 -0.57 5.22 19.74
C ILE A 143 -0.89 3.75 20.00
N PHE A 144 -1.26 2.99 18.96
CA PHE A 144 -1.55 1.55 19.11
C PHE A 144 -0.33 0.74 19.57
N LYS A 145 0.88 1.20 19.28
CA LYS A 145 2.13 0.60 19.77
C LYS A 145 2.58 1.13 21.13
N LYS A 146 1.76 1.96 21.80
CA LYS A 146 2.07 2.63 23.07
C LYS A 146 3.40 3.40 23.02
N LYS A 147 3.66 4.09 21.90
CA LYS A 147 4.85 4.91 21.69
C LYS A 147 4.49 6.40 21.76
N GLY A 148 5.40 7.21 22.31
CA GLY A 148 5.23 8.66 22.41
C GLY A 148 5.70 9.45 21.19
N PHE A 149 5.88 10.76 21.37
CA PHE A 149 6.20 11.71 20.30
C PHE A 149 7.45 11.38 19.48
N LYS A 150 8.48 10.74 20.07
CA LYS A 150 9.66 10.30 19.33
C LYS A 150 9.33 9.33 18.18
N CYS A 151 8.32 8.47 18.37
CA CYS A 151 7.83 7.59 17.29
C CYS A 151 7.15 8.39 16.19
N ILE A 152 6.31 9.35 16.57
CA ILE A 152 5.56 10.20 15.64
C ILE A 152 6.54 11.01 14.77
N ILE A 153 7.52 11.65 15.40
CA ILE A 153 8.57 12.42 14.72
C ILE A 153 9.29 11.55 13.70
N ARG A 154 9.83 10.40 14.11
CA ARG A 154 10.55 9.48 13.22
C ARG A 154 9.69 8.99 12.05
N LYS A 155 8.41 8.69 12.28
CA LYS A 155 7.50 8.29 11.20
C LYS A 155 7.21 9.42 10.22
N CYS A 156 7.06 10.66 10.70
CA CYS A 156 6.86 11.81 9.83
C CYS A 156 8.13 12.10 9.02
N GLU A 157 9.30 12.08 9.65
CA GLU A 157 10.61 12.25 8.98
C GLU A 157 10.81 11.21 7.87
N TRP A 158 10.64 9.92 8.18
CA TRP A 158 10.75 8.85 7.20
C TRP A 158 9.79 9.03 6.01
N ARG A 159 8.55 9.49 6.25
CA ARG A 159 7.62 9.78 5.15
C ARG A 159 8.08 10.94 4.29
N LEU A 160 8.63 11.98 4.89
CA LEU A 160 9.17 13.12 4.15
C LEU A 160 10.42 12.74 3.34
N GLU A 161 11.21 11.76 3.80
CA GLU A 161 12.30 11.16 3.03
C GLU A 161 11.77 10.35 1.85
N GLU A 162 10.70 9.57 2.05
CA GLU A 162 10.06 8.75 1.02
C GLU A 162 9.32 9.55 -0.07
N LYS A 163 9.15 10.87 0.10
CA LYS A 163 8.33 11.69 -0.81
C LYS A 163 8.83 11.74 -2.25
N GLU A 164 10.13 11.47 -2.45
CA GLU A 164 10.76 11.43 -3.79
C GLU A 164 10.71 10.02 -4.43
N ASN A 165 10.28 9.00 -3.68
CA ASN A 165 10.29 7.61 -4.11
C ASN A 165 8.95 7.21 -4.76
N PHE A 166 8.64 7.81 -5.91
CA PHE A 166 7.42 7.57 -6.67
C PHE A 166 7.71 7.48 -8.18
N TYR A 167 6.89 6.75 -8.93
CA TYR A 167 7.12 6.47 -10.34
C TYR A 167 6.37 7.42 -11.28
N SER A 168 5.06 7.57 -11.13
CA SER A 168 4.21 8.41 -12.00
C SER A 168 4.31 9.89 -11.68
N ASN A 169 4.00 10.76 -12.66
CA ASN A 169 4.00 12.21 -12.40
C ASN A 169 2.82 12.62 -11.52
N LYS A 170 1.66 11.98 -11.68
CA LYS A 170 0.48 12.16 -10.83
C LYS A 170 0.78 11.86 -9.36
N SER A 171 1.41 10.73 -9.05
CA SER A 171 1.75 10.39 -7.66
C SER A 171 2.78 11.36 -7.08
N LYS A 172 3.85 11.68 -7.83
CA LYS A 172 4.85 12.69 -7.42
C LYS A 172 4.22 14.04 -7.10
N LYS A 173 3.31 14.54 -7.95
CA LYS A 173 2.60 15.80 -7.72
C LYS A 173 1.75 15.72 -6.46
N PHE A 174 0.94 14.68 -6.33
CA PHE A 174 0.07 14.47 -5.17
C PHE A 174 0.89 14.44 -3.87
N VAL A 175 1.95 13.66 -3.84
CA VAL A 175 2.81 13.46 -2.67
C VAL A 175 3.52 14.75 -2.30
N LYS A 176 4.06 15.49 -3.28
CA LYS A 176 4.68 16.80 -3.06
C LYS A 176 3.71 17.80 -2.42
N GLU A 177 2.49 17.88 -2.93
CA GLU A 177 1.47 18.79 -2.38
C GLU A 177 1.05 18.38 -0.97
N ASN A 178 0.81 17.08 -0.76
CA ASN A 178 0.30 16.54 0.49
C ASN A 178 1.37 16.41 1.59
N SER A 179 2.67 16.41 1.23
CA SER A 179 3.78 16.42 2.19
C SER A 179 3.80 17.69 3.04
N LYS A 180 3.30 18.82 2.51
CA LYS A 180 3.25 20.11 3.22
C LYS A 180 2.48 20.03 4.55
N ILE A 181 1.45 19.19 4.61
CA ILE A 181 0.66 18.96 5.84
C ILE A 181 1.53 18.30 6.92
N ILE A 182 2.32 17.30 6.52
CA ILE A 182 3.22 16.59 7.43
C ILE A 182 4.39 17.49 7.84
N GLU A 183 4.97 18.26 6.91
CA GLU A 183 6.03 19.24 7.19
C GLU A 183 5.58 20.29 8.22
N PHE A 184 4.39 20.87 8.02
CA PHE A 184 3.81 21.83 8.94
C PHE A 184 3.59 21.21 10.33
N TYR A 185 2.90 20.06 10.40
CA TYR A 185 2.66 19.38 11.66
C TYR A 185 3.96 19.06 12.42
N LEU A 186 4.95 18.50 11.71
CA LEU A 186 6.22 18.11 12.31
C LEU A 186 6.98 19.32 12.85
N ARG A 187 6.98 20.44 12.12
CA ARG A 187 7.62 21.68 12.57
C ARG A 187 6.97 22.22 13.84
N GLU A 188 5.64 22.34 13.86
CA GLU A 188 4.93 22.85 15.03
C GLU A 188 5.08 21.91 16.24
N LEU A 189 5.00 20.59 16.02
CA LEU A 189 5.20 19.60 17.09
C LEU A 189 6.61 19.74 17.70
N LYS A 190 7.66 19.81 16.88
CA LYS A 190 9.04 19.96 17.38
C LYS A 190 9.22 21.26 18.17
N LYS A 191 8.64 22.37 17.69
CA LYS A 191 8.67 23.66 18.38
C LYS A 191 7.97 23.61 19.74
N GLN A 192 6.84 22.92 19.84
CA GLN A 192 6.13 22.77 21.13
C GLN A 192 6.93 21.90 22.10
N LEU A 193 7.51 20.80 21.62
CA LEU A 193 8.29 19.89 22.47
C LEU A 193 9.59 20.53 22.98
N SER A 194 10.23 21.43 22.21
CA SER A 194 11.42 22.14 22.68
C SER A 194 11.14 23.08 23.85
N LEU A 195 9.88 23.47 24.09
CA LEU A 195 9.49 24.27 25.25
C LEU A 195 9.31 23.44 26.53
N LEU A 196 9.35 22.10 26.42
CA LEU A 196 9.15 21.17 27.52
C LEU A 196 10.47 20.57 28.04
N ILE A 197 11.60 20.94 27.42
CA ILE A 197 12.93 20.48 27.79
C ILE A 197 13.57 21.63 28.58
N ASP A 198 13.53 21.53 29.90
CA ASP A 198 14.38 22.31 30.82
C ASP A 198 15.85 21.82 30.73
#